data_AF-A0A535JA71-F1
#
_entry.id   AF-A0A535JA71-F1
#
_cell.length_a   1.000
_cell.length_b   1.000
_cell.length_c   1.000
_cell.angle_alpha   90.00
_cell.angle_beta   90.00
_cell.angle_gamma   90.00
#
_symmetry.space_group_name_H-M   'P 1'
#
loop_
_entity.id
_entity.type
_entity.pdbx_description
1 polymer ?
#
loop_
_entity_poly.entity_id
_entity_poly.type
_entity_poly.pdbx_seq_one_letter_code
_entity_poly.pdbx_strand_id
1 'polypeptide(L)'
;MHKAIRPLPPVALLALIALATIWLRQGGPALATTYTVTKTADTADGVCDSDCSLREAIIAANANTATVDTISIPAGTFTLTRCCVNENSASTGDLDILNNLTFINAAGASSTIIDGGGIDRVFEVFLGKTVHVSGLTIQNGHLDVGQGGGITAAASSTVTLDSVVVASNEANDGGGIWNGGSLTVTNSTVRDNLAYSTGGGILNGDSTGNLIMSGSTISGNQAGGAGGGGLANANFVDLTNVTISDNYATSSGGGGGGIYNYTSTDFALTSVTVSNNTSTSSSAGGGVRNASSASLRLKNTIVANNTGGGGNCSKGVGTAPLTSYGHNLDSGNSCAFPAAGDISFGNPVLGALTNNGGATFTRALGGGSQAIDSGDNNGCPGTDQRGVPRPQNGVCDIGAYEVSGGPPPPTPTPSPTPSPTPTPLPGSDNDGDGWTYAEETFIGTDPADPCGGGAWPADLVSASTSANKLDLADLGSFVAPLRRLGTSPGHPNYDPRWDLVPGSTLGDQINLADVAALIAGPTAYPPMLGGARAFGQTCPFLP
;
A
#
# COMPACT_ATOMS: atom_id res chain seq x y z
N MET A 1 13.97 -95.22 7.24
CA MET A 1 15.32 -95.35 7.84
C MET A 1 16.01 -94.01 7.78
N HIS A 2 16.60 -93.59 8.91
CA HIS A 2 17.15 -92.27 9.19
C HIS A 2 17.99 -91.69 8.04
N LYS A 3 17.60 -90.50 7.55
CA LYS A 3 18.45 -89.69 6.66
C LYS A 3 19.25 -88.72 7.53
N ALA A 4 20.57 -88.89 7.47
CA ALA A 4 21.57 -88.18 8.24
C ALA A 4 21.52 -86.66 8.06
N ILE A 5 21.68 -85.96 9.18
CA ILE A 5 21.97 -84.52 9.26
C ILE A 5 23.38 -84.32 8.70
N ARG A 6 23.52 -83.50 7.65
CA ARG A 6 24.80 -82.97 7.18
C ARG A 6 25.09 -81.64 7.89
N PRO A 7 26.31 -81.36 8.33
CA PRO A 7 26.66 -80.06 8.91
C PRO A 7 26.69 -78.98 7.83
N LEU A 8 26.11 -77.81 8.14
CA LEU A 8 26.17 -76.61 7.30
C LEU A 8 27.62 -76.05 7.24
N PRO A 9 28.02 -75.45 6.11
CA PRO A 9 29.36 -74.91 5.91
C PRO A 9 29.57 -73.57 6.67
N PRO A 10 30.83 -73.17 6.93
CA PRO A 10 31.17 -71.98 7.71
C PRO A 10 31.05 -70.72 6.84
N VAL A 11 29.83 -70.35 6.46
CA VAL A 11 29.53 -69.03 5.86
C VAL A 11 28.34 -68.35 6.56
N ALA A 12 27.91 -68.88 7.70
CA ALA A 12 26.75 -68.38 8.45
C ALA A 12 27.11 -67.59 9.72
N LEU A 13 28.34 -67.08 9.86
CA LEU A 13 28.76 -66.28 11.03
C LEU A 13 29.25 -64.86 10.71
N LEU A 14 29.52 -64.53 9.45
CA LEU A 14 29.87 -63.15 9.03
C LEU A 14 28.67 -62.33 8.51
N ALA A 15 27.55 -62.99 8.17
CA ALA A 15 26.32 -62.30 7.77
C ALA A 15 25.48 -61.78 8.96
N LEU A 16 25.76 -62.22 10.20
CA LEU A 16 25.05 -61.76 11.40
C LEU A 16 25.71 -60.57 12.11
N ILE A 17 26.95 -60.19 11.73
CA ILE A 17 27.60 -58.96 12.22
C ILE A 17 27.36 -57.79 11.24
N ALA A 18 27.13 -58.06 9.95
CA ALA A 18 26.75 -57.03 8.97
C ALA A 18 25.27 -56.61 9.03
N LEU A 19 24.42 -57.35 9.76
CA LEU A 19 23.00 -57.03 9.98
C LEU A 19 22.71 -56.40 11.36
N ALA A 20 23.75 -56.18 12.18
CA ALA A 20 23.64 -55.52 13.48
C ALA A 20 24.19 -54.07 13.51
N THR A 21 24.76 -53.56 12.41
CA THR A 21 25.16 -52.15 12.25
C THR A 21 24.20 -51.33 11.37
N ILE A 22 23.09 -51.93 10.93
CA ILE A 22 21.95 -51.20 10.36
C ILE A 22 20.85 -51.14 11.43
N TRP A 23 21.21 -50.66 12.62
CA TRP A 23 20.27 -50.15 13.60
C TRP A 23 20.46 -48.64 13.67
N LEU A 24 19.51 -47.94 13.06
CA LEU A 24 19.10 -46.57 13.32
C LEU A 24 20.25 -45.57 13.57
N ARG A 25 20.74 -44.94 12.50
CA ARG A 25 20.78 -43.47 12.52
C ARG A 25 19.35 -42.97 12.28
N GLN A 26 18.44 -43.26 13.21
CA GLN A 26 17.38 -42.28 13.42
C GLN A 26 18.12 -41.11 14.07
N GLY A 27 18.48 -40.12 13.25
CA GLY A 27 18.84 -38.82 13.79
C GLY A 27 17.74 -38.47 14.79
N GLY A 28 18.13 -38.09 16.01
CA GLY A 28 17.17 -37.54 16.95
C GLY A 28 16.36 -36.43 16.26
N PRO A 29 15.15 -36.12 16.76
CA PRO A 29 14.34 -35.06 16.16
C PRO A 29 15.22 -33.82 15.97
N ALA A 30 15.30 -33.33 14.74
CA ALA A 30 16.09 -32.14 14.45
C ALA A 30 15.54 -30.99 15.30
N LEU A 31 16.44 -30.33 16.02
CA LEU A 31 16.08 -29.27 16.94
C LEU A 31 15.88 -27.98 16.16
N ALA A 32 14.87 -27.21 16.57
CA ALA A 32 14.68 -25.83 16.13
C ALA A 32 15.99 -25.05 16.33
N THR A 33 16.43 -24.38 15.27
CA THR A 33 17.69 -23.62 15.24
C THR A 33 17.40 -22.15 15.03
N THR A 34 18.20 -21.28 15.66
CA THR A 34 18.22 -19.85 15.39
C THR A 34 19.41 -19.52 14.49
N TYR A 35 19.14 -19.11 13.25
CA TYR A 35 20.13 -18.59 12.33
C TYR A 35 20.23 -17.08 12.48
N THR A 36 21.41 -16.58 12.86
CA THR A 36 21.64 -15.15 13.07
C THR A 36 22.29 -14.57 11.83
N VAL A 37 21.60 -13.64 11.18
CA VAL A 37 22.17 -12.90 10.05
C VAL A 37 23.22 -11.92 10.58
N THR A 38 24.39 -11.89 9.95
CA THR A 38 25.55 -11.09 10.36
C THR A 38 25.98 -10.07 9.32
N LYS A 39 25.57 -10.25 8.04
CA LYS A 39 25.89 -9.32 6.95
C LYS A 39 24.67 -9.02 6.09
N THR A 40 24.67 -7.83 5.48
CA THR A 40 23.62 -7.37 4.56
C THR A 40 23.84 -7.81 3.12
N ALA A 41 25.07 -8.22 2.77
CA ALA A 41 25.40 -8.67 1.43
C ALA A 41 24.63 -9.97 1.10
N ASP A 42 23.98 -9.99 -0.06
CA ASP A 42 23.23 -11.15 -0.55
C ASP A 42 24.16 -12.21 -1.18
N THR A 43 24.76 -13.05 -0.34
CA THR A 43 25.62 -14.16 -0.73
C THR A 43 24.93 -15.52 -0.52
N ALA A 44 25.47 -16.56 -1.13
CA ALA A 44 25.00 -17.93 -0.99
C ALA A 44 26.17 -18.90 -1.13
N ASP A 45 27.08 -18.89 -0.17
CA ASP A 45 28.22 -19.82 -0.16
C ASP A 45 27.88 -21.22 0.38
N GLY A 46 26.64 -21.39 0.86
CA GLY A 46 26.08 -22.66 1.31
C GLY A 46 26.23 -22.94 2.80
N VAL A 47 26.79 -22.00 3.58
CA VAL A 47 26.94 -22.17 5.03
C VAL A 47 26.54 -20.88 5.77
N CYS A 48 25.63 -20.99 6.73
CA CYS A 48 25.36 -19.89 7.66
C CYS A 48 26.30 -19.99 8.86
N ASP A 49 27.48 -19.37 8.79
CA ASP A 49 28.44 -19.33 9.89
C ASP A 49 28.73 -17.90 10.41
N SER A 50 30.00 -17.55 10.64
CA SER A 50 30.47 -16.25 11.10
C SER A 50 30.12 -15.08 10.17
N ASP A 51 29.84 -15.35 8.90
CA ASP A 51 29.46 -14.34 7.92
C ASP A 51 28.10 -14.63 7.26
N CYS A 52 27.15 -15.20 7.98
CA CYS A 52 25.84 -15.53 7.44
C CYS A 52 25.03 -14.33 6.91
N SER A 53 24.65 -14.35 5.63
CA SER A 53 23.65 -13.48 5.00
C SER A 53 22.22 -13.96 5.26
N LEU A 54 21.23 -13.13 4.91
CA LEU A 54 19.81 -13.52 5.01
C LEU A 54 19.48 -14.74 4.14
N ARG A 55 20.01 -14.79 2.91
CA ARG A 55 19.81 -15.90 1.99
C ARG A 55 20.44 -17.19 2.51
N GLU A 56 21.67 -17.13 3.01
CA GLU A 56 22.33 -18.28 3.66
C GLU A 56 21.54 -18.79 4.87
N ALA A 57 21.00 -17.90 5.69
CA ALA A 57 20.17 -18.26 6.84
C ALA A 57 18.90 -19.03 6.41
N ILE A 58 18.21 -18.56 5.37
CA ILE A 58 17.00 -19.20 4.85
C ILE A 58 17.33 -20.54 4.17
N ILE A 59 18.39 -20.62 3.36
CA ILE A 59 18.85 -21.87 2.74
C ILE A 59 19.17 -22.91 3.82
N ALA A 60 19.89 -22.52 4.88
CA ALA A 60 20.22 -23.41 5.98
C ALA A 60 18.97 -23.89 6.75
N ALA A 61 18.01 -23.00 7.01
CA ALA A 61 16.74 -23.34 7.66
C ALA A 61 15.84 -24.24 6.78
N ASN A 62 15.86 -24.04 5.46
CA ASN A 62 15.16 -24.89 4.50
C ASN A 62 15.71 -26.33 4.48
N ALA A 63 17.02 -26.50 4.73
CA ALA A 63 17.66 -27.81 4.81
C ALA A 63 17.46 -28.52 6.17
N ASN A 64 17.00 -27.80 7.19
CA ASN A 64 16.74 -28.36 8.50
C ASN A 64 15.42 -29.13 8.53
N THR A 65 15.39 -30.29 9.18
CA THR A 65 14.17 -31.10 9.34
C THR A 65 13.40 -30.80 10.62
N ALA A 66 13.80 -29.75 11.35
CA ALA A 66 13.10 -29.25 12.54
C ALA A 66 11.71 -28.72 12.22
N THR A 67 10.84 -28.64 13.23
CA THR A 67 9.43 -28.27 13.04
C THR A 67 9.22 -26.79 12.75
N VAL A 68 10.03 -25.89 13.33
CA VAL A 68 10.04 -24.43 13.08
C VAL A 68 11.43 -23.90 13.43
N ASP A 69 12.07 -23.19 12.51
CA ASP A 69 13.34 -22.48 12.74
C ASP A 69 13.13 -20.98 12.91
N THR A 70 14.11 -20.29 13.49
CA THR A 70 14.10 -18.85 13.69
C THR A 70 15.20 -18.18 12.86
N ILE A 71 14.84 -17.12 12.12
CA ILE A 71 15.79 -16.24 11.44
C ILE A 71 15.85 -14.93 12.24
N SER A 72 17.01 -14.63 12.84
CA SER A 72 17.25 -13.40 13.58
C SER A 72 17.96 -12.39 12.69
N ILE A 73 17.28 -11.28 12.40
CA ILE A 73 17.77 -10.26 11.47
C ILE A 73 18.15 -8.98 12.26
N PRO A 74 19.39 -8.48 12.15
CA PRO A 74 19.77 -7.21 12.76
C PRO A 74 19.21 -6.01 11.97
N ALA A 75 19.45 -4.79 12.47
CA ALA A 75 19.19 -3.58 11.69
C ALA A 75 20.07 -3.55 10.43
N GLY A 76 19.50 -3.13 9.31
CA GLY A 76 20.17 -3.05 8.03
C GLY A 76 19.20 -3.15 6.85
N THR A 77 19.72 -2.85 5.66
CA THR A 77 19.04 -3.09 4.39
C THR A 77 19.67 -4.30 3.72
N PHE A 78 18.87 -5.36 3.57
CA PHE A 78 19.24 -6.64 2.97
C PHE A 78 18.70 -6.65 1.54
N THR A 79 19.47 -6.06 0.62
CA THR A 79 19.09 -5.98 -0.80
C THR A 79 19.42 -7.28 -1.53
N LEU A 80 18.43 -7.89 -2.16
CA LEU A 80 18.61 -9.04 -3.04
C LEU A 80 19.33 -8.59 -4.32
N THR A 81 20.41 -9.29 -4.67
CA THR A 81 21.26 -8.92 -5.83
C THR A 81 21.56 -10.08 -6.76
N ARG A 82 21.23 -11.31 -6.35
CA ARG A 82 21.51 -12.52 -7.12
C ARG A 82 20.42 -12.72 -8.18
N CYS A 83 20.71 -12.32 -9.41
CA CYS A 83 19.72 -12.33 -10.49
C CYS A 83 19.24 -13.71 -10.92
N CYS A 84 18.10 -13.64 -11.62
CA CYS A 84 17.24 -14.63 -12.27
C CYS A 84 15.94 -14.85 -11.48
N VAL A 85 14.84 -14.98 -12.22
CA VAL A 85 13.48 -15.21 -11.69
C VAL A 85 13.09 -16.70 -11.76
N ASN A 86 12.10 -17.10 -10.96
CA ASN A 86 11.47 -18.44 -11.00
C ASN A 86 12.39 -19.62 -10.63
N GLU A 87 13.44 -19.36 -9.85
CA GLU A 87 14.12 -20.40 -9.09
C GLU A 87 13.25 -20.78 -7.86
N ASN A 88 13.42 -21.97 -7.26
CA ASN A 88 12.54 -22.44 -6.16
C ASN A 88 13.35 -23.03 -4.97
N SER A 89 14.60 -22.58 -4.78
CA SER A 89 15.55 -23.07 -3.77
C SER A 89 16.28 -21.94 -3.04
N ALA A 90 15.77 -20.71 -3.15
CA ALA A 90 16.31 -19.46 -2.60
C ALA A 90 17.75 -19.16 -3.05
N SER A 91 18.23 -19.71 -4.16
CA SER A 91 19.62 -19.54 -4.64
C SER A 91 19.83 -18.26 -5.45
N THR A 92 18.77 -17.79 -6.10
CA THR A 92 18.70 -16.56 -6.92
C THR A 92 17.29 -15.98 -6.82
N GLY A 93 17.12 -14.72 -7.20
CA GLY A 93 15.82 -14.06 -7.21
C GLY A 93 15.32 -13.81 -5.80
N ASP A 94 14.10 -14.24 -5.55
CA ASP A 94 13.41 -14.16 -4.27
C ASP A 94 14.00 -15.09 -3.20
N LEU A 95 13.42 -15.01 -2.00
CA LEU A 95 13.76 -15.86 -0.86
C LEU A 95 12.67 -16.93 -0.70
N ASP A 96 12.90 -18.10 -1.29
CA ASP A 96 12.01 -19.26 -1.16
C ASP A 96 12.02 -19.82 0.26
N ILE A 97 10.83 -19.93 0.86
CA ILE A 97 10.63 -20.49 2.19
C ILE A 97 10.01 -21.89 2.05
N LEU A 98 10.88 -22.90 2.19
CA LEU A 98 10.56 -24.32 2.05
C LEU A 98 10.38 -25.02 3.40
N ASN A 99 10.59 -24.32 4.52
CA ASN A 99 10.36 -24.81 5.88
C ASN A 99 9.51 -23.82 6.70
N ASN A 100 9.05 -24.22 7.88
CA ASN A 100 8.34 -23.31 8.77
C ASN A 100 9.35 -22.37 9.45
N LEU A 101 9.14 -21.07 9.33
CA LEU A 101 10.09 -20.05 9.80
C LEU A 101 9.42 -19.00 10.68
N THR A 102 10.15 -18.53 11.68
CA THR A 102 9.85 -17.31 12.42
C THR A 102 10.96 -16.29 12.19
N PHE A 103 10.63 -15.15 11.61
CA PHE A 103 11.52 -14.01 11.48
C PHE A 103 11.37 -13.10 12.69
N ILE A 104 12.47 -12.84 13.38
CA ILE A 104 12.54 -11.90 14.48
C ILE A 104 13.54 -10.81 14.16
N ASN A 105 13.21 -9.58 14.54
CA ASN A 105 14.17 -8.49 14.62
C ASN A 105 13.80 -7.60 15.81
N ALA A 106 14.81 -7.00 16.43
CA ALA A 106 14.62 -6.11 17.58
C ALA A 106 14.63 -4.62 17.18
N ALA A 107 14.87 -4.30 15.91
CA ALA A 107 15.15 -2.94 15.44
C ALA A 107 13.90 -2.21 14.91
N GLY A 108 12.86 -2.95 14.53
CA GLY A 108 11.61 -2.42 14.00
C GLY A 108 11.66 -2.12 12.50
N ALA A 109 10.48 -1.88 11.92
CA ALA A 109 10.29 -1.88 10.46
C ALA A 109 11.04 -0.75 9.75
N SER A 110 11.34 0.35 10.44
CA SER A 110 12.13 1.46 9.87
C SER A 110 13.63 1.16 9.78
N SER A 111 14.12 0.12 10.48
CA SER A 111 15.55 -0.17 10.62
C SER A 111 15.96 -1.52 10.05
N THR A 112 15.03 -2.46 9.88
CA THR A 112 15.27 -3.75 9.23
C THR A 112 14.45 -3.83 7.94
N ILE A 113 15.14 -3.71 6.80
CA ILE A 113 14.54 -3.62 5.47
C ILE A 113 15.04 -4.80 4.64
N ILE A 114 14.11 -5.60 4.11
CA ILE A 114 14.38 -6.62 3.11
C ILE A 114 13.93 -6.04 1.78
N ASP A 115 14.90 -5.81 0.90
CA ASP A 115 14.71 -5.07 -0.35
C ASP A 115 14.91 -6.04 -1.53
N GLY A 116 13.86 -6.24 -2.32
CA GLY A 116 13.88 -7.15 -3.47
C GLY A 116 14.79 -6.70 -4.61
N GLY A 117 15.34 -5.48 -4.56
CA GLY A 117 16.26 -4.95 -5.57
C GLY A 117 15.64 -4.78 -6.97
N GLY A 118 14.33 -4.96 -7.11
CA GLY A 118 13.62 -4.99 -8.38
C GLY A 118 13.99 -6.18 -9.27
N ILE A 119 14.59 -7.25 -8.73
CA ILE A 119 15.08 -8.39 -9.54
C ILE A 119 14.10 -9.56 -9.62
N ASP A 120 13.26 -9.73 -8.60
CA ASP A 120 12.22 -10.76 -8.44
C ASP A 120 11.30 -10.32 -7.28
N ARG A 121 10.40 -11.20 -6.82
CA ARG A 121 9.69 -11.05 -5.54
C ARG A 121 10.65 -10.96 -4.37
N VAL A 122 10.14 -10.58 -3.19
CA VAL A 122 10.95 -10.66 -1.96
C VAL A 122 10.85 -12.04 -1.31
N PHE A 123 9.63 -12.52 -1.06
CA PHE A 123 9.39 -13.81 -0.40
C PHE A 123 8.39 -14.68 -1.17
N GLU A 124 8.73 -15.95 -1.35
CA GLU A 124 7.79 -17.00 -1.74
C GLU A 124 7.61 -18.01 -0.59
N VAL A 125 6.41 -18.10 -0.05
CA VAL A 125 6.05 -19.09 0.98
C VAL A 125 5.38 -20.28 0.32
N PHE A 126 6.04 -21.45 0.37
CA PHE A 126 5.57 -22.65 -0.32
C PHE A 126 4.37 -23.31 0.37
N LEU A 127 3.74 -24.23 -0.37
CA LEU A 127 2.58 -25.01 0.06
C LEU A 127 2.78 -25.62 1.46
N GLY A 128 1.81 -25.38 2.34
CA GLY A 128 1.77 -26.00 3.68
C GLY A 128 2.80 -25.45 4.68
N LYS A 129 3.52 -24.37 4.35
CA LYS A 129 4.50 -23.75 5.24
C LYS A 129 3.87 -22.70 6.14
N THR A 130 4.35 -22.64 7.38
CA THR A 130 3.95 -21.65 8.37
C THR A 130 5.07 -20.64 8.57
N VAL A 131 4.78 -19.37 8.31
CA VAL A 131 5.74 -18.27 8.40
C VAL A 131 5.20 -17.16 9.27
N HIS A 132 5.98 -16.74 10.26
CA HIS A 132 5.70 -15.57 11.09
C HIS A 132 6.75 -14.50 10.84
N VAL A 133 6.32 -13.31 10.46
CA VAL A 133 7.19 -12.15 10.21
C VAL A 133 6.78 -11.04 11.16
N SER A 134 7.74 -10.53 11.93
CA SER A 134 7.49 -9.40 12.83
C SER A 134 8.46 -8.26 12.59
N GLY A 135 7.94 -7.03 12.59
CA GLY A 135 8.71 -5.81 12.79
C GLY A 135 9.65 -5.40 11.66
N LEU A 136 9.46 -5.81 10.42
CA LEU A 136 10.38 -5.50 9.30
C LEU A 136 9.67 -4.87 8.11
N THR A 137 10.44 -4.26 7.20
CA THR A 137 9.94 -3.77 5.90
C THR A 137 10.28 -4.75 4.79
N ILE A 138 9.32 -5.01 3.91
CA ILE A 138 9.42 -5.81 2.68
C ILE A 138 9.12 -4.87 1.52
N GLN A 139 10.10 -4.61 0.67
CA GLN A 139 9.96 -3.62 -0.39
C GLN A 139 10.67 -3.96 -1.67
N ASN A 140 10.31 -3.24 -2.74
CA ASN A 140 10.98 -3.27 -4.04
C ASN A 140 11.11 -4.67 -4.65
N GLY A 141 10.20 -5.59 -4.34
CA GLY A 141 10.04 -6.81 -5.12
C GLY A 141 9.26 -6.51 -6.39
N HIS A 142 9.66 -7.13 -7.50
CA HIS A 142 9.15 -6.83 -8.83
C HIS A 142 8.99 -8.09 -9.68
N LEU A 143 7.82 -8.24 -10.29
CA LEU A 143 7.53 -9.25 -11.31
C LEU A 143 6.76 -8.64 -12.48
N ASP A 144 7.30 -8.77 -13.70
CA ASP A 144 6.55 -8.49 -14.93
C ASP A 144 5.35 -9.42 -15.09
N VAL A 145 5.54 -10.69 -14.73
CA VAL A 145 4.53 -11.75 -14.82
C VAL A 145 4.61 -12.61 -13.56
N GLY A 146 3.48 -12.72 -12.85
CA GLY A 146 3.36 -13.52 -11.63
C GLY A 146 2.67 -12.75 -10.52
N GLN A 147 2.70 -13.30 -9.31
CA GLN A 147 1.87 -12.82 -8.21
C GLN A 147 2.70 -12.45 -6.99
N GLY A 148 2.30 -11.41 -6.25
CA GLY A 148 2.90 -11.13 -4.93
C GLY A 148 4.29 -10.52 -5.03
N GLY A 149 4.42 -9.28 -5.49
CA GLY A 149 5.72 -8.63 -5.66
C GLY A 149 6.52 -8.59 -4.35
N GLY A 150 5.87 -8.31 -3.23
CA GLY A 150 6.49 -8.46 -1.92
C GLY A 150 6.45 -9.91 -1.45
N ILE A 151 5.24 -10.46 -1.34
CA ILE A 151 5.00 -11.79 -0.76
C ILE A 151 4.02 -12.58 -1.64
N THR A 152 4.41 -13.79 -2.01
CA THR A 152 3.47 -14.84 -2.44
C THR A 152 3.27 -15.84 -1.32
N ALA A 153 2.04 -16.01 -0.85
CA ALA A 153 1.67 -17.09 0.07
C ALA A 153 0.94 -18.18 -0.72
N ALA A 154 1.60 -19.30 -0.99
CA ALA A 154 1.00 -20.39 -1.76
C ALA A 154 -0.22 -21.02 -1.05
N ALA A 155 -0.99 -21.82 -1.78
CA ALA A 155 -2.13 -22.54 -1.23
C ALA A 155 -1.77 -23.31 0.06
N SER A 156 -2.70 -23.40 1.01
CA SER A 156 -2.51 -24.05 2.31
C SER A 156 -1.30 -23.58 3.16
N SER A 157 -0.58 -22.52 2.77
CA SER A 157 0.40 -21.88 3.65
C SER A 157 -0.31 -21.10 4.77
N THR A 158 0.42 -20.77 5.83
CA THR A 158 -0.04 -19.88 6.91
C THR A 158 1.00 -18.80 7.12
N VAL A 159 0.66 -17.56 6.78
CA VAL A 159 1.54 -16.39 6.93
C VAL A 159 0.95 -15.45 7.96
N THR A 160 1.75 -15.05 8.94
CA THR A 160 1.40 -14.02 9.93
C THR A 160 2.36 -12.85 9.81
N LEU A 161 1.83 -11.65 9.61
CA LEU A 161 2.56 -10.39 9.58
C LEU A 161 2.15 -9.55 10.79
N ASP A 162 3.11 -9.20 11.64
CA ASP A 162 2.90 -8.34 12.80
C ASP A 162 3.85 -7.16 12.81
N SER A 163 3.33 -5.94 12.85
CA SER A 163 4.16 -4.72 12.81
C SER A 163 5.09 -4.66 11.57
N VAL A 164 4.61 -5.19 10.43
CA VAL A 164 5.34 -5.26 9.16
C VAL A 164 4.91 -4.13 8.23
N VAL A 165 5.83 -3.67 7.38
CA VAL A 165 5.51 -2.79 6.26
C VAL A 165 5.75 -3.54 4.95
N VAL A 166 4.73 -3.67 4.10
CA VAL A 166 4.86 -4.18 2.73
C VAL A 166 4.66 -3.00 1.78
N ALA A 167 5.73 -2.53 1.16
CA ALA A 167 5.69 -1.28 0.40
C ALA A 167 6.46 -1.28 -0.92
N SER A 168 5.97 -0.51 -1.89
CA SER A 168 6.69 -0.28 -3.16
C SER A 168 7.03 -1.58 -3.90
N ASN A 169 6.16 -2.57 -3.82
CA ASN A 169 6.29 -3.82 -4.59
C ASN A 169 5.38 -3.80 -5.80
N GLU A 170 5.78 -4.54 -6.82
CA GLU A 170 5.11 -4.58 -8.13
C GLU A 170 4.96 -6.01 -8.64
N ALA A 171 3.77 -6.35 -9.12
CA ALA A 171 3.49 -7.65 -9.73
C ALA A 171 2.31 -7.56 -10.71
N ASN A 172 2.01 -8.64 -11.42
CA ASN A 172 0.77 -8.70 -12.20
C ASN A 172 -0.46 -8.69 -11.29
N ASP A 173 -0.47 -9.52 -10.24
CA ASP A 173 -1.58 -9.60 -9.29
C ASP A 173 -1.07 -9.61 -7.84
N GLY A 174 -1.77 -8.92 -6.93
CA GLY A 174 -1.31 -8.80 -5.55
C GLY A 174 0.01 -8.05 -5.47
N GLY A 175 0.05 -6.79 -5.90
CA GLY A 175 1.29 -6.02 -6.06
C GLY A 175 2.18 -6.08 -4.82
N GLY A 176 1.58 -5.86 -3.65
CA GLY A 176 2.23 -6.11 -2.37
C GLY A 176 2.21 -7.59 -2.00
N ILE A 177 1.00 -8.13 -1.84
CA ILE A 177 0.77 -9.49 -1.34
C ILE A 177 -0.21 -10.22 -2.23
N TRP A 178 0.17 -11.43 -2.63
CA TRP A 178 -0.76 -12.42 -3.14
C TRP A 178 -0.94 -13.53 -2.11
N ASN A 179 -2.18 -13.78 -1.71
CA ASN A 179 -2.52 -14.81 -0.73
C ASN A 179 -3.38 -15.91 -1.34
N GLY A 180 -2.83 -17.11 -1.49
CA GLY A 180 -3.58 -18.34 -1.77
C GLY A 180 -3.82 -19.22 -0.53
N GLY A 181 -3.18 -18.91 0.60
CA GLY A 181 -3.27 -19.63 1.88
C GLY A 181 -4.03 -18.86 2.97
N SER A 182 -3.60 -19.02 4.22
CA SER A 182 -4.10 -18.24 5.35
C SER A 182 -3.15 -17.10 5.67
N LEU A 183 -3.65 -15.86 5.64
CA LEU A 183 -2.90 -14.65 5.91
C LEU A 183 -3.53 -13.91 7.10
N THR A 184 -2.73 -13.71 8.15
CA THR A 184 -3.08 -12.86 9.29
C THR A 184 -2.19 -11.62 9.28
N VAL A 185 -2.77 -10.43 9.30
CA VAL A 185 -2.04 -9.16 9.26
C VAL A 185 -2.45 -8.28 10.43
N THR A 186 -1.52 -7.98 11.32
CA THR A 186 -1.78 -7.23 12.55
C THR A 186 -0.83 -6.05 12.66
N ASN A 187 -1.33 -4.88 13.07
CA ASN A 187 -0.50 -3.68 13.30
C ASN A 187 0.42 -3.31 12.14
N SER A 188 0.04 -3.66 10.91
CA SER A 188 0.93 -3.63 9.74
C SER A 188 0.42 -2.66 8.68
N THR A 189 1.32 -2.25 7.79
CA THR A 189 1.00 -1.33 6.70
C THR A 189 1.29 -1.97 5.34
N VAL A 190 0.30 -1.99 4.45
CA VAL A 190 0.46 -2.37 3.04
C VAL A 190 0.27 -1.12 2.20
N ARG A 191 1.35 -0.57 1.64
CA ARG A 191 1.28 0.74 0.97
C ARG A 191 2.07 0.88 -0.31
N ASP A 192 1.62 1.77 -1.18
CA ASP A 192 2.36 2.17 -2.38
C ASP A 192 2.79 0.99 -3.27
N ASN A 193 2.01 -0.10 -3.27
CA ASN A 193 2.24 -1.26 -4.12
C ASN A 193 1.43 -1.15 -5.41
N LEU A 194 1.93 -1.76 -6.49
CA LEU A 194 1.34 -1.71 -7.82
C LEU A 194 1.03 -3.12 -8.33
N ALA A 195 -0.21 -3.36 -8.72
CA ALA A 195 -0.59 -4.52 -9.52
C ALA A 195 -0.95 -4.08 -10.94
N TYR A 196 -0.38 -4.70 -11.96
CA TYR A 196 -0.78 -4.41 -13.35
C TYR A 196 -2.21 -4.86 -13.65
N SER A 197 -2.70 -5.90 -12.96
CA SER A 197 -4.03 -6.47 -13.12
C SER A 197 -4.91 -6.23 -11.89
N THR A 198 -4.75 -7.00 -10.81
CA THR A 198 -5.75 -7.04 -9.72
C THR A 198 -5.11 -7.07 -8.34
N GLY A 199 -5.67 -6.30 -7.40
CA GLY A 199 -5.22 -6.25 -6.01
C GLY A 199 -3.89 -5.51 -5.87
N GLY A 200 -3.92 -4.17 -5.96
CA GLY A 200 -2.71 -3.34 -5.90
C GLY A 200 -1.92 -3.59 -4.61
N GLY A 201 -2.59 -3.51 -3.47
CA GLY A 201 -2.01 -3.86 -2.18
C GLY A 201 -2.03 -5.36 -1.95
N ILE A 202 -3.24 -5.92 -1.88
CA ILE A 202 -3.46 -7.33 -1.57
C ILE A 202 -4.43 -7.95 -2.58
N LEU A 203 -4.06 -9.10 -3.13
CA LEU A 203 -5.01 -10.04 -3.72
C LEU A 203 -5.17 -11.24 -2.80
N ASN A 204 -6.35 -11.42 -2.23
CA ASN A 204 -6.74 -12.63 -1.50
C ASN A 204 -7.31 -13.65 -2.51
N GLY A 205 -6.44 -14.42 -3.16
CA GLY A 205 -6.73 -15.33 -4.29
C GLY A 205 -6.93 -16.82 -3.94
N ASP A 206 -7.11 -17.64 -4.97
CA ASP A 206 -7.32 -19.12 -4.96
C ASP A 206 -8.61 -19.64 -4.28
N SER A 207 -8.72 -20.95 -3.98
CA SER A 207 -9.90 -21.56 -3.33
C SER A 207 -9.72 -21.74 -1.81
N THR A 208 -8.52 -21.49 -1.29
CA THR A 208 -8.17 -21.64 0.14
C THR A 208 -7.74 -20.34 0.82
N GLY A 209 -7.79 -19.21 0.10
CA GLY A 209 -7.44 -17.90 0.63
C GLY A 209 -8.26 -17.53 1.87
N ASN A 210 -7.62 -17.18 2.97
CA ASN A 210 -8.25 -16.54 4.13
C ASN A 210 -7.43 -15.33 4.52
N LEU A 211 -8.08 -14.17 4.65
CA LEU A 211 -7.44 -12.95 5.17
C LEU A 211 -8.14 -12.50 6.46
N ILE A 212 -7.37 -12.44 7.54
CA ILE A 212 -7.76 -11.77 8.79
C ILE A 212 -6.82 -10.59 8.98
N MET A 213 -7.37 -9.39 9.14
CA MET A 213 -6.55 -8.20 9.35
C MET A 213 -7.08 -7.32 10.46
N SER A 214 -6.18 -6.86 11.34
CA SER A 214 -6.54 -5.95 12.42
C SER A 214 -5.51 -4.87 12.73
N GLY A 215 -5.98 -3.71 13.18
CA GLY A 215 -5.10 -2.60 13.59
C GLY A 215 -4.16 -2.14 12.47
N SER A 216 -4.55 -2.30 11.21
CA SER A 216 -3.65 -2.21 10.05
C SER A 216 -4.11 -1.19 9.01
N THR A 217 -3.21 -0.80 8.11
CA THR A 217 -3.48 0.22 7.08
C THR A 217 -3.17 -0.31 5.69
N ILE A 218 -4.11 -0.12 4.75
CA ILE A 218 -3.91 -0.38 3.32
C ILE A 218 -4.03 0.95 2.58
N SER A 219 -2.93 1.48 2.03
CA SER A 219 -2.97 2.84 1.45
C SER A 219 -2.08 3.11 0.25
N GLY A 220 -2.49 4.01 -0.63
CA GLY A 220 -1.64 4.44 -1.76
C GLY A 220 -1.37 3.33 -2.79
N ASN A 221 -2.07 2.19 -2.70
CA ASN A 221 -1.84 1.08 -3.61
C ASN A 221 -2.62 1.27 -4.91
N GLN A 222 -2.10 0.75 -6.02
CA GLN A 222 -2.64 0.93 -7.36
C GLN A 222 -2.90 -0.39 -8.08
N ALA A 223 -4.04 -0.51 -8.75
CA ALA A 223 -4.36 -1.61 -9.65
C ALA A 223 -4.67 -1.12 -11.07
N GLY A 224 -3.92 -1.66 -12.05
CA GLY A 224 -4.01 -1.37 -13.48
C GLY A 224 -5.25 -1.94 -14.18
N GLY A 225 -5.61 -3.18 -13.83
CA GLY A 225 -6.64 -4.00 -14.49
C GLY A 225 -7.92 -4.16 -13.66
N ALA A 226 -8.47 -5.38 -13.56
CA ALA A 226 -9.87 -5.62 -13.17
C ALA A 226 -10.27 -5.37 -11.69
N GLY A 227 -9.38 -4.88 -10.81
CA GLY A 227 -9.83 -4.11 -9.63
C GLY A 227 -9.06 -4.20 -8.33
N GLY A 228 -9.62 -3.55 -7.31
CA GLY A 228 -9.15 -3.50 -5.93
C GLY A 228 -7.81 -2.79 -5.80
N GLY A 229 -7.78 -1.46 -5.91
CA GLY A 229 -6.53 -0.70 -5.74
C GLY A 229 -5.86 -1.06 -4.41
N GLY A 230 -6.64 -1.13 -3.31
CA GLY A 230 -6.16 -1.60 -2.01
C GLY A 230 -6.26 -3.11 -1.86
N LEU A 231 -7.48 -3.64 -1.89
CA LEU A 231 -7.79 -5.05 -1.65
C LEU A 231 -8.71 -5.60 -2.74
N ALA A 232 -8.26 -6.65 -3.41
CA ALA A 232 -9.11 -7.50 -4.24
C ALA A 232 -9.35 -8.83 -3.52
N ASN A 233 -10.61 -9.26 -3.48
CA ASN A 233 -11.01 -10.41 -2.69
C ASN A 233 -11.66 -11.52 -3.51
N ALA A 234 -11.06 -12.72 -3.42
CA ALA A 234 -11.58 -13.96 -3.94
C ALA A 234 -12.23 -14.89 -2.88
N ASN A 235 -12.00 -14.67 -1.58
CA ASN A 235 -12.34 -15.63 -0.52
C ASN A 235 -12.75 -14.98 0.82
N PHE A 236 -12.62 -15.71 1.93
CA PHE A 236 -12.96 -15.19 3.25
C PHE A 236 -12.08 -13.99 3.61
N VAL A 237 -12.72 -12.94 4.13
CA VAL A 237 -12.05 -11.77 4.68
C VAL A 237 -12.74 -11.31 5.96
N ASP A 238 -11.95 -11.02 6.99
CA ASP A 238 -12.41 -10.32 8.19
C ASP A 238 -11.45 -9.17 8.53
N LEU A 239 -11.95 -7.94 8.40
CA LEU A 239 -11.19 -6.72 8.71
C LEU A 239 -11.78 -6.03 9.94
N THR A 240 -10.95 -5.81 10.95
CA THR A 240 -11.33 -5.11 12.18
C THR A 240 -10.35 -3.98 12.50
N ASN A 241 -10.83 -2.75 12.73
CA ASN A 241 -9.94 -1.61 13.00
C ASN A 241 -8.90 -1.41 11.88
N VAL A 242 -9.36 -1.40 10.64
CA VAL A 242 -8.50 -1.21 9.46
C VAL A 242 -8.80 0.13 8.79
N THR A 243 -7.76 0.80 8.31
CA THR A 243 -7.88 2.01 7.49
C THR A 243 -7.52 1.67 6.06
N ILE A 244 -8.44 1.82 5.12
CA ILE A 244 -8.22 1.58 3.68
C ILE A 244 -8.36 2.92 2.98
N SER A 245 -7.25 3.50 2.56
CA SER A 245 -7.24 4.90 2.15
C SER A 245 -6.36 5.23 0.97
N ASP A 246 -6.78 6.18 0.14
CA ASP A 246 -5.96 6.72 -0.96
C ASP A 246 -5.50 5.65 -1.96
N ASN A 247 -6.24 4.54 -2.08
CA ASN A 247 -5.95 3.51 -3.07
C ASN A 247 -6.63 3.82 -4.41
N TYR A 248 -6.04 3.36 -5.51
CA TYR A 248 -6.41 3.77 -6.85
C TYR A 248 -6.61 2.58 -7.80
N ALA A 249 -7.70 2.58 -8.55
CA ALA A 249 -7.95 1.60 -9.62
C ALA A 249 -8.20 2.31 -10.96
N THR A 250 -7.41 1.98 -11.99
CA THR A 250 -7.53 2.56 -13.35
C THR A 250 -8.56 1.86 -14.25
N SER A 251 -9.23 0.84 -13.73
CA SER A 251 -9.87 -0.18 -14.57
C SER A 251 -10.99 0.33 -15.51
N SER A 252 -10.94 -0.14 -16.76
CA SER A 252 -12.10 -0.20 -17.66
C SER A 252 -13.06 -1.36 -17.31
N GLY A 253 -12.57 -2.40 -16.63
CA GLY A 253 -13.33 -3.60 -16.21
C GLY A 253 -14.22 -3.40 -14.97
N GLY A 254 -14.08 -2.26 -14.30
CA GLY A 254 -14.98 -1.84 -13.23
C GLY A 254 -14.52 -2.11 -11.80
N GLY A 255 -13.28 -2.48 -11.49
CA GLY A 255 -12.82 -2.63 -10.11
C GLY A 255 -13.12 -1.46 -9.15
N GLY A 256 -13.29 -1.76 -7.86
CA GLY A 256 -13.35 -0.73 -6.81
C GLY A 256 -11.96 -0.15 -6.49
N GLY A 257 -11.90 1.14 -6.14
CA GLY A 257 -10.63 1.81 -5.81
C GLY A 257 -10.01 1.30 -4.52
N GLY A 258 -10.80 1.20 -3.45
CA GLY A 258 -10.37 0.64 -2.18
C GLY A 258 -10.48 -0.88 -2.19
N ILE A 259 -11.72 -1.36 -2.21
CA ILE A 259 -12.06 -2.79 -2.10
C ILE A 259 -12.81 -3.24 -3.36
N TYR A 260 -12.39 -4.38 -3.90
CA TYR A 260 -13.14 -5.11 -4.92
C TYR A 260 -13.43 -6.54 -4.45
N ASN A 261 -14.70 -6.83 -4.18
CA ASN A 261 -15.18 -8.18 -3.85
C ASN A 261 -15.89 -8.80 -5.06
N TYR A 262 -15.43 -9.96 -5.52
CA TYR A 262 -15.97 -10.59 -6.73
C TYR A 262 -16.34 -12.07 -6.57
N THR A 263 -16.43 -12.58 -5.34
CA THR A 263 -16.85 -13.98 -5.08
C THR A 263 -17.70 -14.10 -3.84
N SER A 264 -18.42 -15.23 -3.76
CA SER A 264 -19.56 -15.44 -2.88
C SER A 264 -19.20 -15.93 -1.47
N THR A 265 -18.06 -15.53 -0.93
CA THR A 265 -17.59 -15.93 0.41
C THR A 265 -17.86 -14.84 1.46
N ASP A 266 -17.70 -15.20 2.73
CA ASP A 266 -17.90 -14.29 3.85
C ASP A 266 -16.87 -13.16 3.85
N PHE A 267 -17.34 -11.91 3.80
CA PHE A 267 -16.49 -10.72 3.92
C PHE A 267 -17.11 -9.77 4.96
N ALA A 268 -16.40 -9.55 6.06
CA ALA A 268 -16.80 -8.62 7.12
C ALA A 268 -15.87 -7.41 7.26
N LEU A 269 -16.48 -6.25 7.50
CA LEU A 269 -15.83 -5.00 7.91
C LEU A 269 -16.43 -4.56 9.26
N THR A 270 -15.60 -4.51 10.30
CA THR A 270 -16.01 -4.08 11.64
C THR A 270 -15.13 -2.94 12.13
N SER A 271 -15.72 -1.77 12.38
CA SER A 271 -14.94 -0.59 12.81
C SER A 271 -13.81 -0.26 11.82
N VAL A 272 -14.14 -0.24 10.53
CA VAL A 272 -13.20 0.05 9.43
C VAL A 272 -13.44 1.46 8.90
N THR A 273 -12.41 2.12 8.37
CA THR A 273 -12.53 3.38 7.64
C THR A 273 -12.05 3.20 6.20
N VAL A 274 -12.97 3.27 5.24
CA VAL A 274 -12.70 3.21 3.79
C VAL A 274 -12.87 4.60 3.19
N SER A 275 -11.77 5.28 2.85
CA SER A 275 -11.86 6.69 2.45
C SER A 275 -10.86 7.15 1.40
N ASN A 276 -11.20 8.18 0.63
CA ASN A 276 -10.32 8.78 -0.38
C ASN A 276 -9.80 7.79 -1.43
N ASN A 277 -10.44 6.64 -1.58
CA ASN A 277 -10.09 5.69 -2.63
C ASN A 277 -10.74 6.11 -3.94
N THR A 278 -10.05 5.85 -5.05
CA THR A 278 -10.49 6.29 -6.37
C THR A 278 -10.56 5.14 -7.34
N SER A 279 -11.67 5.05 -8.07
CA SER A 279 -11.81 4.24 -9.28
C SER A 279 -12.13 5.15 -10.45
N THR A 280 -11.42 5.00 -11.56
CA THR A 280 -11.71 5.72 -12.80
C THR A 280 -12.92 5.15 -13.57
N SER A 281 -13.43 3.98 -13.16
CA SER A 281 -14.60 3.38 -13.80
C SER A 281 -15.87 4.22 -13.58
N SER A 282 -16.66 4.37 -14.64
CA SER A 282 -17.95 5.08 -14.64
C SER A 282 -19.08 4.36 -13.88
N SER A 283 -18.87 3.13 -13.39
CA SER A 283 -19.89 2.33 -12.70
C SER A 283 -19.44 1.74 -11.37
N ALA A 284 -18.16 1.85 -11.03
CA ALA A 284 -17.61 1.27 -9.82
C ALA A 284 -17.67 2.26 -8.65
N GLY A 285 -17.86 1.74 -7.44
CA GLY A 285 -17.65 2.51 -6.21
C GLY A 285 -16.15 2.78 -6.03
N GLY A 286 -15.79 4.03 -5.75
CA GLY A 286 -14.43 4.40 -5.42
C GLY A 286 -13.92 3.69 -4.17
N GLY A 287 -14.78 3.53 -3.15
CA GLY A 287 -14.44 2.88 -1.90
C GLY A 287 -14.61 1.38 -2.00
N VAL A 288 -15.83 0.94 -2.33
CA VAL A 288 -16.20 -0.48 -2.34
C VAL A 288 -16.93 -0.83 -3.63
N ARG A 289 -16.51 -1.91 -4.29
CA ARG A 289 -17.34 -2.60 -5.28
C ARG A 289 -17.60 -4.03 -4.85
N ASN A 290 -18.88 -4.36 -4.67
CA ASN A 290 -19.33 -5.72 -4.44
C ASN A 290 -19.94 -6.33 -5.72
N ALA A 291 -19.11 -6.92 -6.57
CA ALA A 291 -19.56 -7.68 -7.75
C ALA A 291 -19.99 -9.12 -7.42
N SER A 292 -19.94 -9.50 -6.14
CA SER A 292 -20.39 -10.80 -5.66
C SER A 292 -21.88 -10.84 -5.36
N SER A 293 -22.48 -12.03 -5.49
CA SER A 293 -23.81 -12.34 -4.99
C SER A 293 -23.87 -12.59 -3.46
N ALA A 294 -22.73 -12.72 -2.78
CA ALA A 294 -22.69 -12.88 -1.32
C ALA A 294 -22.68 -11.57 -0.54
N SER A 295 -22.88 -11.74 0.77
CA SER A 295 -22.98 -10.68 1.76
C SER A 295 -21.60 -10.13 2.12
N LEU A 296 -21.28 -8.95 1.61
CA LEU A 296 -20.30 -8.06 2.25
C LEU A 296 -21.02 -7.39 3.43
N ARG A 297 -20.57 -7.72 4.65
CA ARG A 297 -21.16 -7.28 5.92
C ARG A 297 -20.39 -6.11 6.50
N LEU A 298 -21.08 -5.05 6.87
CA LEU A 298 -20.48 -3.86 7.49
C LEU A 298 -21.13 -3.56 8.82
N LYS A 299 -20.31 -3.28 9.84
CA LYS A 299 -20.76 -2.78 11.13
C LYS A 299 -19.83 -1.68 11.64
N ASN A 300 -20.38 -0.63 12.24
CA ASN A 300 -19.61 0.48 12.80
C ASN A 300 -18.57 1.03 11.80
N THR A 301 -18.84 1.01 10.49
CA THR A 301 -17.84 1.27 9.45
C THR A 301 -18.11 2.57 8.72
N ILE A 302 -17.05 3.34 8.45
CA ILE A 302 -17.10 4.55 7.62
C ILE A 302 -16.74 4.19 6.17
N VAL A 303 -17.57 4.61 5.22
CA VAL A 303 -17.24 4.68 3.79
C VAL A 303 -17.45 6.11 3.30
N ALA A 304 -16.37 6.86 3.09
CA ALA A 304 -16.47 8.30 2.87
C ALA A 304 -15.44 8.88 1.90
N ASN A 305 -15.82 9.95 1.19
CA ASN A 305 -14.91 10.70 0.32
C ASN A 305 -14.23 9.87 -0.78
N ASN A 306 -14.85 8.76 -1.20
CA ASN A 306 -14.29 7.95 -2.27
C ASN A 306 -14.85 8.42 -3.63
N THR A 307 -14.01 8.34 -4.66
CA THR A 307 -14.34 8.83 -6.00
C THR A 307 -14.50 7.67 -6.97
N GLY A 308 -15.67 7.54 -7.59
CA GLY A 308 -15.92 6.58 -8.66
C GLY A 308 -17.29 6.85 -9.28
N GLY A 309 -17.54 6.37 -10.50
CA GLY A 309 -18.82 6.64 -11.16
C GLY A 309 -20.03 6.02 -10.45
N GLY A 310 -19.81 5.01 -9.59
CA GLY A 310 -20.82 4.45 -8.69
C GLY A 310 -20.91 5.14 -7.32
N GLY A 311 -20.07 6.15 -7.02
CA GLY A 311 -20.00 6.81 -5.71
C GLY A 311 -19.06 6.10 -4.73
N ASN A 312 -19.41 6.10 -3.44
CA ASN A 312 -18.65 5.42 -2.38
C ASN A 312 -18.70 3.90 -2.52
N CYS A 313 -19.89 3.35 -2.78
CA CYS A 313 -20.12 1.92 -2.95
C CYS A 313 -20.84 1.63 -4.27
N SER A 314 -20.52 0.52 -4.91
CA SER A 314 -21.38 -0.03 -5.97
C SER A 314 -21.47 -1.54 -5.90
N LYS A 315 -22.44 -2.09 -6.65
CA LYS A 315 -22.68 -3.52 -6.74
C LYS A 315 -22.74 -4.00 -8.18
N GLY A 316 -22.48 -5.29 -8.39
CA GLY A 316 -22.67 -5.96 -9.68
C GLY A 316 -24.13 -5.94 -10.14
N VAL A 317 -24.32 -6.06 -11.45
CA VAL A 317 -25.67 -6.25 -12.04
C VAL A 317 -26.23 -7.57 -11.54
N GLY A 318 -27.46 -7.56 -11.03
CA GLY A 318 -28.12 -8.77 -10.50
C GLY A 318 -27.57 -9.28 -9.17
N THR A 319 -26.64 -8.57 -8.52
CA THR A 319 -26.11 -8.97 -7.21
C THR A 319 -26.89 -8.38 -6.04
N ALA A 320 -26.77 -9.05 -4.88
CA ALA A 320 -27.34 -8.58 -3.62
C ALA A 320 -26.73 -7.24 -3.18
N PRO A 321 -27.49 -6.39 -2.47
CA PRO A 321 -26.94 -5.18 -1.87
C PRO A 321 -25.91 -5.53 -0.78
N LEU A 322 -25.14 -4.53 -0.37
CA LEU A 322 -24.33 -4.61 0.85
C LEU A 322 -25.23 -4.93 2.04
N THR A 323 -24.72 -5.73 2.97
CA THR A 323 -25.45 -6.10 4.18
C THR A 323 -24.99 -5.21 5.33
N SER A 324 -25.82 -4.27 5.74
CA SER A 324 -25.55 -3.47 6.93
C SER A 324 -25.97 -4.23 8.19
N TYR A 325 -25.07 -4.32 9.17
CA TYR A 325 -25.35 -4.74 10.54
C TYR A 325 -25.55 -3.54 11.48
N GLY A 326 -25.78 -2.35 10.92
CA GLY A 326 -26.10 -1.13 11.62
C GLY A 326 -24.87 -0.27 11.90
N HIS A 327 -25.17 1.00 12.21
CA HIS A 327 -24.22 2.00 12.65
C HIS A 327 -23.06 2.25 11.66
N ASN A 328 -23.31 2.14 10.37
CA ASN A 328 -22.36 2.50 9.33
C ASN A 328 -22.58 3.94 8.85
N LEU A 329 -21.53 4.61 8.41
CA LEU A 329 -21.60 5.96 7.84
C LEU A 329 -21.20 5.93 6.36
N ASP A 330 -22.09 6.37 5.47
CA ASP A 330 -21.80 6.69 4.07
C ASP A 330 -21.77 8.21 3.90
N SER A 331 -20.69 8.79 3.36
CA SER A 331 -20.65 10.24 3.09
C SER A 331 -21.54 10.69 1.93
N GLY A 332 -22.03 9.73 1.14
CA GLY A 332 -23.10 9.90 0.17
C GLY A 332 -24.26 8.95 0.51
N ASN A 333 -24.80 8.27 -0.49
CA ASN A 333 -25.91 7.31 -0.32
C ASN A 333 -25.72 6.06 -1.19
N SER A 334 -24.60 5.97 -1.90
CA SER A 334 -24.36 4.86 -2.84
C SER A 334 -24.26 3.49 -2.16
N CYS A 335 -23.93 3.44 -0.87
CA CYS A 335 -23.88 2.21 -0.09
C CYS A 335 -25.27 1.71 0.32
N ALA A 336 -26.27 2.59 0.34
CA ALA A 336 -27.68 2.28 0.61
C ALA A 336 -27.89 1.43 1.88
N PHE A 337 -27.24 1.80 2.98
CA PHE A 337 -27.30 1.07 4.25
C PHE A 337 -28.71 1.20 4.89
N PRO A 338 -29.44 0.09 5.12
CA PRO A 338 -30.84 0.16 5.55
C PRO A 338 -31.05 -0.09 7.05
N ALA A 339 -30.02 -0.37 7.83
CA ALA A 339 -30.14 -0.83 9.21
C ALA A 339 -30.18 0.33 10.22
N ALA A 340 -30.59 0.02 11.45
CA ALA A 340 -30.66 1.02 12.52
C ALA A 340 -29.28 1.60 12.84
N GLY A 341 -29.24 2.89 13.14
CA GLY A 341 -27.99 3.62 13.42
C GLY A 341 -27.17 3.99 12.19
N ASP A 342 -27.52 3.50 10.99
CA ASP A 342 -26.83 3.88 9.76
C ASP A 342 -27.05 5.37 9.44
N ILE A 343 -26.00 6.02 8.96
CA ILE A 343 -25.97 7.44 8.60
C ILE A 343 -25.65 7.54 7.11
N SER A 344 -26.65 7.96 6.32
CA SER A 344 -26.45 8.34 4.91
C SER A 344 -26.25 9.85 4.79
N PHE A 345 -25.47 10.27 3.81
CA PHE A 345 -25.01 11.65 3.60
C PHE A 345 -24.30 12.21 4.84
N GLY A 346 -23.60 11.34 5.58
CA GLY A 346 -22.94 11.69 6.83
C GLY A 346 -21.64 12.45 6.59
N ASN A 347 -21.27 13.34 7.50
CA ASN A 347 -19.96 13.97 7.50
C ASN A 347 -19.08 13.39 8.62
N PRO A 348 -18.10 12.52 8.30
CA PRO A 348 -17.20 11.96 9.29
C PRO A 348 -16.06 12.92 9.69
N VAL A 349 -15.91 14.07 9.01
CA VAL A 349 -14.85 15.06 9.27
C VAL A 349 -13.47 14.40 9.40
N LEU A 350 -13.12 13.55 8.44
CA LEU A 350 -11.86 12.79 8.47
C LEU A 350 -10.66 13.71 8.30
N GLY A 351 -9.69 13.59 9.20
CA GLY A 351 -8.36 14.18 9.05
C GLY A 351 -7.51 13.51 7.96
N ALA A 352 -6.29 14.00 7.78
CA ALA A 352 -5.31 13.39 6.89
C ALA A 352 -4.94 11.97 7.36
N LEU A 353 -4.53 11.11 6.41
CA LEU A 353 -3.91 9.83 6.75
C LEU A 353 -2.51 10.12 7.30
N THR A 354 -2.34 9.98 8.61
CA THR A 354 -1.09 10.31 9.29
C THR A 354 -0.92 9.51 10.56
N ASN A 355 0.23 9.69 11.22
CA ASN A 355 0.47 9.13 12.54
C ASN A 355 -0.36 9.88 13.59
N ASN A 356 -1.54 9.35 13.93
CA ASN A 356 -2.36 9.85 15.05
C ASN A 356 -2.14 9.05 16.35
N GLY A 357 -0.95 8.44 16.49
CA GLY A 357 -0.62 7.46 17.51
C GLY A 357 -0.92 6.03 17.06
N GLY A 358 -0.46 5.05 17.86
CA GLY A 358 -0.61 3.62 17.54
C GLY A 358 0.50 3.09 16.62
N ALA A 359 0.30 1.88 16.11
CA ALA A 359 1.27 1.18 15.26
C ALA A 359 1.19 1.58 13.78
N THR A 360 0.03 2.02 13.29
CA THR A 360 -0.20 2.36 11.88
C THR A 360 -0.91 3.70 11.71
N PHE A 361 -0.91 4.24 10.49
CA PHE A 361 -1.55 5.51 10.19
C PHE A 361 -3.08 5.35 10.11
N THR A 362 -3.78 6.28 10.74
CA THR A 362 -5.25 6.37 10.78
C THR A 362 -5.73 7.68 10.16
N ARG A 363 -7.04 7.84 10.00
CA ARG A 363 -7.70 9.14 9.82
C ARG A 363 -8.50 9.49 11.07
N ALA A 364 -8.03 10.49 11.81
CA ALA A 364 -8.70 10.97 13.00
C ALA A 364 -10.07 11.59 12.67
N LEU A 365 -11.04 11.46 13.58
CA LEU A 365 -12.32 12.14 13.51
C LEU A 365 -12.20 13.57 14.04
N GLY A 366 -12.56 14.55 13.22
CA GLY A 366 -12.58 15.96 13.59
C GLY A 366 -13.82 16.37 14.41
N GLY A 367 -13.76 17.55 15.02
CA GLY A 367 -14.89 18.11 15.77
C GLY A 367 -16.15 18.27 14.91
N GLY A 368 -17.30 17.90 15.47
CA GLY A 368 -18.58 17.89 14.77
C GLY A 368 -18.81 16.67 13.86
N SER A 369 -17.91 15.69 13.86
CA SER A 369 -18.10 14.44 13.14
C SER A 369 -19.34 13.69 13.63
N GLN A 370 -20.18 13.25 12.69
CA GLN A 370 -21.34 12.40 12.97
C GLN A 370 -20.95 10.95 13.26
N ALA A 371 -19.66 10.60 13.14
CA ALA A 371 -19.17 9.28 13.52
C ALA A 371 -18.88 9.17 15.02
N ILE A 372 -18.73 10.30 15.72
CA ILE A 372 -18.40 10.32 17.15
C ILE A 372 -19.62 9.87 17.96
N ASP A 373 -19.38 8.96 18.92
CA ASP A 373 -20.36 8.40 19.84
C ASP A 373 -21.62 7.85 19.14
N SER A 374 -21.47 7.37 17.90
CA SER A 374 -22.58 6.98 17.02
C SER A 374 -22.56 5.50 16.61
N GLY A 375 -21.55 4.75 17.06
CA GLY A 375 -21.43 3.32 16.85
C GLY A 375 -22.34 2.48 17.75
N ASP A 376 -22.42 1.18 17.47
CA ASP A 376 -23.05 0.20 18.35
C ASP A 376 -21.99 -0.45 19.27
N ASN A 377 -22.15 -0.27 20.58
CA ASN A 377 -21.29 -0.93 21.57
C ASN A 377 -21.36 -2.45 21.47
N ASN A 378 -22.49 -3.02 21.04
CA ASN A 378 -22.63 -4.46 20.85
C ASN A 378 -21.90 -4.88 19.56
N GLY A 379 -20.70 -5.44 19.69
CA GLY A 379 -19.85 -5.75 18.54
C GLY A 379 -18.79 -4.69 18.24
N CYS A 380 -18.59 -3.74 19.15
CA CYS A 380 -17.43 -2.87 19.14
C CYS A 380 -16.18 -3.63 19.62
N PRO A 381 -15.03 -3.56 18.90
CA PRO A 381 -13.77 -4.08 19.40
C PRO A 381 -13.31 -3.36 20.67
N GLY A 382 -12.62 -4.06 21.58
CA GLY A 382 -12.20 -3.49 22.88
C GLY A 382 -11.22 -2.32 22.79
N THR A 383 -10.54 -2.15 21.66
CA THR A 383 -9.70 -0.99 21.34
C THR A 383 -9.91 -0.55 19.90
N ASP A 384 -9.48 0.67 19.55
CA ASP A 384 -9.36 1.14 18.17
C ASP A 384 -8.08 0.70 17.48
N GLN A 385 -7.86 1.14 16.23
CA GLN A 385 -6.65 0.80 15.44
C GLN A 385 -5.35 1.16 16.17
N ARG A 386 -5.38 2.16 17.05
CA ARG A 386 -4.20 2.68 17.74
C ARG A 386 -3.99 2.00 19.10
N GLY A 387 -4.91 1.14 19.52
CA GLY A 387 -4.93 0.54 20.84
C GLY A 387 -5.63 1.40 21.90
N VAL A 388 -6.34 2.47 21.52
CA VAL A 388 -7.13 3.26 22.47
C VAL A 388 -8.36 2.45 22.90
N PRO A 389 -8.65 2.28 24.21
CA PRO A 389 -9.80 1.51 24.67
C PRO A 389 -11.12 2.06 24.14
N ARG A 390 -12.08 1.19 23.86
CA ARG A 390 -13.45 1.58 23.50
C ARG A 390 -14.48 1.07 24.52
N PRO A 391 -15.59 1.80 24.73
CA PRO A 391 -15.81 3.18 24.30
C PRO A 391 -15.13 4.19 25.25
N GLN A 392 -14.73 5.37 24.76
CA GLN A 392 -14.16 6.44 25.61
C GLN A 392 -15.23 7.30 26.30
N ASN A 393 -16.43 7.45 25.72
CA ASN A 393 -17.52 8.26 26.30
C ASN A 393 -18.84 7.46 26.47
N GLY A 394 -18.73 6.15 26.65
CA GLY A 394 -19.88 5.27 26.86
C GLY A 394 -20.57 4.79 25.58
N VAL A 395 -20.28 5.39 24.43
CA VAL A 395 -20.62 4.87 23.09
C VAL A 395 -19.36 4.86 22.24
N CYS A 396 -19.17 3.84 21.41
CA CYS A 396 -18.03 3.80 20.51
C CYS A 396 -18.23 4.67 19.29
N ASP A 397 -17.14 5.10 18.68
CA ASP A 397 -17.19 5.79 17.40
C ASP A 397 -17.39 4.81 16.24
N ILE A 398 -17.99 5.30 15.16
CA ILE A 398 -18.01 4.61 13.87
C ILE A 398 -16.61 4.75 13.24
N GLY A 399 -16.04 3.65 12.76
CA GLY A 399 -14.78 3.60 12.02
C GLY A 399 -13.59 3.10 12.83
N ALA A 400 -12.39 3.20 12.25
CA ALA A 400 -11.17 2.63 12.82
C ALA A 400 -10.56 3.43 13.98
N TYR A 401 -11.11 4.61 14.29
CA TYR A 401 -10.57 5.58 15.24
C TYR A 401 -11.59 5.87 16.35
N GLU A 402 -11.12 5.93 17.59
CA GLU A 402 -11.92 6.35 18.77
C GLU A 402 -11.42 7.69 19.34
N VAL A 403 -12.27 8.71 19.40
CA VAL A 403 -11.94 10.00 20.00
C VAL A 403 -11.79 9.85 21.52
N SER A 404 -10.65 10.28 22.05
CA SER A 404 -10.37 10.28 23.49
C SER A 404 -10.64 11.65 24.10
N GLY A 405 -11.39 11.67 25.21
CA GLY A 405 -12.01 12.88 25.74
C GLY A 405 -13.23 13.25 24.90
N GLY A 406 -14.33 13.69 25.54
CA GLY A 406 -15.58 14.05 24.85
C GLY A 406 -15.36 14.92 23.61
N PRO A 407 -16.33 14.95 22.67
CA PRO A 407 -16.16 15.54 21.34
C PRO A 407 -15.43 16.87 21.46
N PRO A 408 -14.28 17.07 20.77
CA PRO A 408 -13.59 18.34 20.84
C PRO A 408 -14.64 19.42 20.56
N PRO A 409 -14.72 20.49 21.39
CA PRO A 409 -15.73 21.52 21.25
C PRO A 409 -15.81 21.88 19.77
N PRO A 410 -17.00 22.00 19.16
CA PRO A 410 -17.10 22.39 17.76
C PRO A 410 -16.17 23.58 17.58
N THR A 411 -15.14 23.42 16.75
CA THR A 411 -14.22 24.51 16.46
C THR A 411 -15.14 25.67 16.09
N PRO A 412 -15.15 26.78 16.85
CA PRO A 412 -16.14 27.81 16.65
C PRO A 412 -16.05 28.20 15.19
N THR A 413 -17.14 28.01 14.44
CA THR A 413 -17.27 28.58 13.11
C THR A 413 -16.88 30.03 13.30
N PRO A 414 -15.80 30.53 12.65
CA PRO A 414 -15.45 31.92 12.79
C PRO A 414 -16.73 32.69 12.47
N SER A 415 -17.26 33.39 13.48
CA SER A 415 -18.20 34.48 13.22
C SER A 415 -17.56 35.30 12.11
N PRO A 416 -18.29 35.66 11.03
CA PRO A 416 -17.68 36.37 9.91
C PRO A 416 -16.96 37.58 10.49
N THR A 417 -15.64 37.46 10.61
CA THR A 417 -14.79 38.60 10.91
C THR A 417 -15.06 39.50 9.71
N PRO A 418 -15.54 40.74 9.90
CA PRO A 418 -15.67 41.66 8.79
C PRO A 418 -14.33 41.65 8.08
N SER A 419 -14.36 41.23 6.82
CA SER A 419 -13.16 41.14 5.99
C SER A 419 -12.45 42.48 6.13
N PRO A 420 -11.18 42.52 6.57
CA PRO A 420 -10.45 43.77 6.54
C PRO A 420 -10.52 44.26 5.10
N THR A 421 -11.04 45.47 4.91
CA THR A 421 -10.92 46.17 3.64
C THR A 421 -9.47 46.02 3.18
N PRO A 422 -9.21 45.45 2.00
CA PRO A 422 -7.85 45.13 1.57
C PRO A 422 -7.03 46.40 1.70
N THR A 423 -5.96 46.29 2.49
CA THR A 423 -4.96 47.35 2.55
C THR A 423 -4.28 47.35 1.19
N PRO A 424 -4.32 48.45 0.42
CA PRO A 424 -3.69 48.48 -0.89
C PRO A 424 -2.22 48.11 -0.75
N LEU A 425 -1.78 47.11 -1.51
CA LEU A 425 -0.38 46.73 -1.64
C LEU A 425 0.42 47.97 -2.10
N PRO A 426 1.64 48.20 -1.58
CA PRO A 426 2.50 49.25 -2.09
C PRO A 426 3.06 48.82 -3.45
N GLY A 427 2.32 49.12 -4.52
CA GLY A 427 2.68 48.79 -5.91
C GLY A 427 1.43 48.85 -6.78
N SER A 428 1.55 49.29 -8.03
CA SER A 428 0.44 49.29 -8.98
C SER A 428 0.16 47.86 -9.42
N ASP A 429 -0.83 47.23 -8.80
CA ASP A 429 -1.55 46.04 -9.27
C ASP A 429 -2.71 46.57 -10.14
N ASN A 430 -2.51 46.60 -11.46
CA ASN A 430 -3.42 47.27 -12.39
C ASN A 430 -4.54 46.35 -12.91
N ASP A 431 -4.38 45.03 -12.84
CA ASP A 431 -5.34 44.04 -13.32
C ASP A 431 -6.04 43.28 -12.18
N GLY A 432 -5.60 43.47 -10.94
CA GLY A 432 -6.27 43.02 -9.73
C GLY A 432 -6.07 41.54 -9.43
N ASP A 433 -5.02 40.93 -9.98
CA ASP A 433 -4.71 39.52 -9.81
C ASP A 433 -3.94 39.22 -8.51
N GLY A 434 -3.51 40.28 -7.80
CA GLY A 434 -2.84 40.22 -6.52
C GLY A 434 -1.31 40.24 -6.58
N TRP A 435 -0.71 40.49 -7.75
CA TRP A 435 0.73 40.66 -7.92
C TRP A 435 1.11 42.11 -8.24
N THR A 436 2.29 42.54 -7.81
CA THR A 436 2.83 43.85 -8.18
C THR A 436 3.63 43.75 -9.48
N TYR A 437 3.70 44.86 -10.23
CA TYR A 437 4.49 44.98 -11.46
C TYR A 437 5.93 44.43 -11.36
N ALA A 438 6.58 44.58 -10.20
CA ALA A 438 7.94 44.09 -9.97
C ALA A 438 8.01 42.57 -9.81
N GLU A 439 6.97 41.95 -9.26
CA GLU A 439 6.84 40.50 -9.12
C GLU A 439 6.48 39.86 -10.46
N GLU A 440 5.61 40.50 -11.24
CA GLU A 440 5.24 40.07 -12.59
C GLU A 440 6.43 40.13 -13.55
N THR A 441 7.20 41.22 -13.51
CA THR A 441 8.46 41.34 -14.27
C THR A 441 9.50 40.28 -13.84
N PHE A 442 9.48 39.85 -12.58
CA PHE A 442 10.41 38.85 -12.05
C PHE A 442 10.06 37.43 -12.50
N ILE A 443 8.77 37.11 -12.63
CA ILE A 443 8.28 35.81 -13.14
C ILE A 443 8.08 35.79 -14.66
N GLY A 444 8.30 36.93 -15.33
CA GLY A 444 8.30 37.04 -16.79
C GLY A 444 6.93 37.20 -17.43
N THR A 445 5.92 37.68 -16.68
CA THR A 445 4.60 38.03 -17.21
C THR A 445 4.55 39.52 -17.60
N ASP A 446 3.71 39.87 -18.58
CA ASP A 446 3.50 41.28 -18.98
C ASP A 446 2.33 41.89 -18.17
N PRO A 447 2.62 42.81 -17.23
CA PRO A 447 1.62 43.44 -16.36
C PRO A 447 0.64 44.41 -17.05
N ALA A 448 0.78 44.63 -18.37
CA ALA A 448 -0.12 45.50 -19.13
C ALA A 448 -1.01 44.75 -20.13
N ASP A 449 -0.68 43.50 -20.46
CA ASP A 449 -1.39 42.71 -21.46
C ASP A 449 -1.40 41.22 -21.08
N PRO A 450 -2.37 40.75 -20.27
CA PRO A 450 -2.37 39.39 -19.74
C PRO A 450 -2.53 38.29 -20.81
N CYS A 451 -2.73 38.65 -22.09
CA CYS A 451 -2.98 37.72 -23.20
C CYS A 451 -2.29 38.10 -24.54
N GLY A 452 -1.33 39.03 -24.54
CA GLY A 452 -0.61 39.47 -25.74
C GLY A 452 0.54 38.56 -26.15
N GLY A 453 1.04 38.73 -27.39
CA GLY A 453 2.15 37.96 -28.00
C GLY A 453 3.54 38.09 -27.34
N GLY A 454 3.58 38.58 -26.09
CA GLY A 454 4.74 38.60 -25.21
C GLY A 454 4.41 38.29 -23.74
N ALA A 455 3.16 37.96 -23.39
CA ALA A 455 2.72 37.70 -22.02
C ALA A 455 3.01 36.27 -21.53
N TRP A 456 3.28 35.37 -22.48
CA TRP A 456 3.63 33.98 -22.27
C TRP A 456 4.70 33.57 -23.29
N PRO A 457 5.55 32.57 -22.98
CA PRO A 457 6.44 31.97 -23.97
C PRO A 457 5.65 31.62 -25.22
N ALA A 458 6.18 31.99 -26.39
CA ALA A 458 5.44 31.97 -27.65
C ALA A 458 4.79 30.61 -27.97
N ASP A 459 5.28 29.53 -27.38
CA ASP A 459 4.84 28.16 -27.63
C ASP A 459 3.65 27.68 -26.77
N LEU A 460 3.11 28.54 -25.89
CA LEU A 460 1.90 28.28 -25.10
C LEU A 460 0.64 28.97 -25.65
N VAL A 461 0.74 29.67 -26.79
CA VAL A 461 -0.40 30.26 -27.50
C VAL A 461 -0.70 29.47 -28.77
N SER A 462 -1.99 29.22 -29.04
CA SER A 462 -2.49 28.32 -30.09
C SER A 462 -2.13 28.71 -31.54
N ALA A 463 -1.35 29.78 -31.74
CA ALA A 463 -0.93 30.29 -33.04
C ALA A 463 0.59 30.16 -33.28
N SER A 464 1.38 29.59 -32.36
CA SER A 464 2.81 29.34 -32.61
C SER A 464 3.03 28.21 -33.61
N THR A 465 4.01 28.41 -34.49
CA THR A 465 4.47 27.42 -35.47
C THR A 465 5.24 26.26 -34.85
N SER A 466 5.54 26.29 -33.55
CA SER A 466 6.22 25.24 -32.79
C SER A 466 5.22 24.24 -32.19
N ALA A 467 4.34 23.67 -33.02
CA ALA A 467 3.42 22.65 -32.54
C ALA A 467 4.19 21.42 -32.01
N ASN A 468 4.15 21.25 -30.68
CA ASN A 468 4.45 20.03 -29.90
C ASN A 468 5.79 19.91 -29.15
N LYS A 469 6.54 20.99 -28.86
CA LYS A 469 7.72 20.90 -27.95
C LYS A 469 7.86 22.15 -27.07
N LEU A 470 7.98 21.97 -25.75
CA LEU A 470 8.48 22.98 -24.81
C LEU A 470 9.99 22.84 -24.66
N ASP A 471 10.73 23.95 -24.55
CA ASP A 471 12.17 23.91 -24.24
C ASP A 471 12.44 23.98 -22.71
N LEU A 472 13.70 23.73 -22.34
CA LEU A 472 14.12 23.63 -20.93
C LEU A 472 14.20 25.00 -20.24
N ALA A 473 14.35 26.09 -21.00
CA ALA A 473 14.33 27.45 -20.47
C ALA A 473 12.89 27.86 -20.13
N ASP A 474 11.93 27.45 -20.96
CA ASP A 474 10.49 27.66 -20.72
C ASP A 474 10.00 26.89 -19.50
N LEU A 475 10.42 25.63 -19.35
CA LEU A 475 10.13 24.83 -18.15
C LEU A 475 10.72 25.48 -16.90
N GLY A 476 11.97 26.00 -16.98
CA GLY A 476 12.65 26.65 -15.87
C GLY A 476 11.94 27.90 -15.31
N SER A 477 11.16 28.60 -16.14
CA SER A 477 10.32 29.73 -15.70
C SER A 477 9.07 29.31 -14.92
N PHE A 478 8.59 28.07 -15.16
CA PHE A 478 7.33 27.55 -14.61
C PHE A 478 7.51 26.80 -13.27
N VAL A 479 8.71 26.30 -12.96
CA VAL A 479 8.99 25.42 -11.80
C VAL A 479 9.80 26.05 -10.65
N ALA A 480 9.91 27.38 -10.55
CA ALA A 480 10.33 27.96 -9.27
C ALA A 480 9.15 27.91 -8.28
N PRO A 481 9.23 27.16 -7.15
CA PRO A 481 10.41 27.03 -6.30
C PRO A 481 10.74 25.59 -5.88
N LEU A 482 11.58 24.88 -6.64
CA LEU A 482 12.41 23.78 -6.11
C LEU A 482 13.89 24.19 -6.06
N ARG A 483 14.14 25.32 -5.40
CA ARG A 483 15.45 25.63 -4.80
C ARG A 483 15.19 26.04 -3.36
N ARG A 484 15.65 25.24 -2.40
CA ARG A 484 15.98 25.82 -1.08
C ARG A 484 17.17 26.74 -1.31
N LEU A 485 17.01 28.02 -1.02
CA LEU A 485 18.12 28.98 -0.97
C LEU A 485 19.26 28.39 -0.12
N GLY A 486 20.41 28.10 -0.74
CA GLY A 486 21.66 27.75 -0.03
C GLY A 486 22.23 26.32 -0.18
N THR A 487 21.65 25.42 -0.98
CA THR A 487 22.20 24.06 -1.15
C THR A 487 23.10 23.93 -2.38
N SER A 488 24.41 24.14 -2.21
CA SER A 488 25.44 23.89 -3.23
C SER A 488 25.98 22.44 -3.15
N PRO A 489 26.62 21.90 -4.22
CA PRO A 489 27.30 20.60 -4.15
C PRO A 489 28.28 20.55 -2.97
N GLY A 490 28.11 19.56 -2.09
CA GLY A 490 28.83 19.43 -0.81
C GLY A 490 28.00 19.74 0.45
N HIS A 491 26.76 20.21 0.32
CA HIS A 491 25.83 20.33 1.44
C HIS A 491 25.24 18.94 1.81
N PRO A 492 25.04 18.59 3.09
CA PRO A 492 24.58 17.25 3.52
C PRO A 492 23.18 16.81 3.04
N ASN A 493 22.44 17.74 2.43
CA ASN A 493 21.12 17.49 1.80
C ASN A 493 21.13 17.77 0.29
N TYR A 494 22.30 17.78 -0.34
CA TYR A 494 22.44 17.92 -1.79
C TYR A 494 22.11 16.59 -2.47
N ASP A 495 21.14 16.61 -3.39
CA ASP A 495 20.72 15.45 -4.18
C ASP A 495 20.98 15.72 -5.67
N PRO A 496 21.85 14.95 -6.33
CA PRO A 496 22.25 15.16 -7.72
C PRO A 496 21.13 14.92 -8.75
N ARG A 497 19.98 14.35 -8.36
CA ARG A 497 18.82 14.16 -9.26
C ARG A 497 18.14 15.47 -9.65
N TRP A 498 18.41 16.56 -8.94
CA TRP A 498 17.86 17.89 -9.21
C TRP A 498 18.87 18.83 -9.89
N ASP A 499 19.99 18.27 -10.37
CA ASP A 499 21.10 19.03 -10.95
C ASP A 499 20.94 19.14 -12.48
N LEU A 500 20.33 20.24 -12.94
CA LEU A 500 20.27 20.58 -14.36
C LEU A 500 21.44 21.51 -14.71
N VAL A 501 22.64 20.93 -14.90
CA VAL A 501 23.83 21.69 -15.32
C VAL A 501 23.87 21.80 -16.85
N PRO A 502 24.13 23.00 -17.42
CA PRO A 502 24.41 23.14 -18.84
C PRO A 502 25.60 22.27 -19.28
N GLY A 503 25.35 21.26 -20.12
CA GLY A 503 26.37 20.34 -20.65
C GLY A 503 26.27 18.89 -20.20
N SER A 504 25.31 18.51 -19.34
CA SER A 504 25.03 17.10 -19.04
C SER A 504 24.20 16.44 -20.16
N THR A 505 24.59 15.26 -20.64
CA THR A 505 23.86 14.50 -21.67
C THR A 505 23.18 13.25 -21.11
N LEU A 506 21.85 13.34 -21.01
CA LEU A 506 20.83 12.28 -20.98
C LEU A 506 19.49 13.05 -21.19
N GLY A 507 18.80 13.16 -22.33
CA GLY A 507 18.80 12.48 -23.63
C GLY A 507 17.60 11.53 -23.72
N ASP A 508 16.38 11.87 -24.18
CA ASP A 508 15.86 13.03 -24.90
C ASP A 508 14.33 13.14 -24.72
N GLN A 509 13.81 14.36 -24.52
CA GLN A 509 12.39 14.77 -24.49
C GLN A 509 11.53 14.22 -23.33
N ILE A 510 11.17 15.10 -22.38
CA ILE A 510 10.06 14.84 -21.45
C ILE A 510 8.77 15.00 -22.25
N ASN A 511 7.93 13.97 -22.27
CA ASN A 511 6.64 14.03 -22.96
C ASN A 511 5.70 14.98 -22.22
N LEU A 512 4.88 15.74 -22.96
CA LEU A 512 3.86 16.62 -22.39
C LEU A 512 2.89 15.85 -21.46
N ALA A 513 2.69 14.55 -21.70
CA ALA A 513 1.93 13.66 -20.84
C ALA A 513 2.59 13.41 -19.48
N ASP A 514 3.92 13.39 -19.40
CA ASP A 514 4.68 13.16 -18.17
C ASP A 514 4.67 14.42 -17.27
N VAL A 515 4.73 15.60 -17.89
CA VAL A 515 4.59 16.89 -17.18
C VAL A 515 3.16 17.07 -16.65
N ALA A 516 2.15 16.69 -17.43
CA ALA A 516 0.75 16.73 -17.00
C ALA A 516 0.49 15.76 -15.83
N ALA A 517 1.18 14.62 -15.77
CA ALA A 517 1.10 13.69 -14.66
C ALA A 517 1.76 14.24 -13.38
N LEU A 518 2.81 15.06 -13.51
CA LEU A 518 3.50 15.69 -12.38
C LEU A 518 2.68 16.82 -11.73
N ILE A 519 1.87 17.53 -12.52
CA ILE A 519 1.01 18.64 -12.06
C ILE A 519 -0.35 18.14 -11.54
N ALA A 520 -0.75 16.90 -11.86
CA ALA A 520 -2.04 16.32 -11.48
C ALA A 520 -2.05 15.61 -10.11
N GLY A 521 -1.11 15.93 -9.22
CA GLY A 521 -1.10 15.44 -7.84
C GLY A 521 -2.13 16.15 -6.93
N PRO A 522 -2.62 15.51 -5.85
CA PRO A 522 -3.78 15.95 -5.05
C PRO A 522 -3.58 17.22 -4.20
N THR A 523 -2.47 17.94 -4.35
CA THR A 523 -2.21 19.21 -3.63
C THR A 523 -1.70 20.35 -4.52
N ALA A 524 -1.58 20.18 -5.83
CA ALA A 524 -1.18 21.28 -6.71
C ALA A 524 -2.42 22.01 -7.25
N TYR A 525 -2.62 23.25 -6.81
CA TYR A 525 -3.51 24.17 -7.50
C TYR A 525 -2.81 24.61 -8.79
N PRO A 526 -3.32 24.29 -10.00
CA PRO A 526 -2.77 24.89 -11.21
C PRO A 526 -2.99 26.40 -11.18
N PRO A 527 -2.11 27.22 -11.77
CA PRO A 527 -2.42 28.64 -11.97
C PRO A 527 -3.75 28.75 -12.74
N MET A 528 -4.66 29.54 -12.18
CA MET A 528 -6.03 29.67 -12.69
C MET A 528 -6.20 31.00 -13.42
N LEU A 529 -6.82 30.96 -14.60
CA LEU A 529 -7.40 32.15 -15.23
C LEU A 529 -8.81 32.34 -14.67
N GLY A 530 -9.04 33.35 -13.82
CA GLY A 530 -10.37 33.74 -13.35
C GLY A 530 -11.23 32.62 -12.75
N GLY A 531 -10.61 31.54 -12.23
CA GLY A 531 -11.31 30.39 -11.66
C GLY A 531 -11.56 29.19 -12.58
N ALA A 532 -10.88 29.04 -13.73
CA ALA A 532 -10.87 27.80 -14.53
C ALA A 532 -9.46 27.27 -14.90
N ARG A 533 -9.36 26.00 -15.32
CA ARG A 533 -8.10 25.29 -15.66
C ARG A 533 -7.45 25.87 -16.93
N ALA A 534 -6.14 26.10 -16.89
CA ALA A 534 -5.37 26.75 -17.97
C ALA A 534 -5.27 25.94 -19.29
N PHE A 535 -5.46 24.63 -19.27
CA PHE A 535 -5.35 23.79 -20.48
C PHE A 535 -6.73 23.51 -21.10
N GLY A 536 -7.00 24.10 -22.28
CA GLY A 536 -8.08 23.64 -23.17
C GLY A 536 -9.29 24.56 -23.37
N GLN A 537 -9.18 25.88 -23.20
CA GLN A 537 -10.24 26.82 -23.60
C GLN A 537 -9.68 28.02 -24.37
N THR A 538 -10.49 28.54 -25.29
CA THR A 538 -10.29 29.83 -25.97
C THR A 538 -10.49 30.98 -24.98
N CYS A 539 -9.56 31.94 -24.97
CA CYS A 539 -9.58 33.10 -24.10
C CYS A 539 -10.91 33.89 -24.21
N PRO A 540 -11.57 34.25 -23.10
CA PRO A 540 -12.90 34.88 -23.14
C PRO A 540 -12.89 36.37 -23.49
N PHE A 541 -11.70 36.97 -23.70
CA PHE A 541 -11.57 38.36 -24.15
C PHE A 541 -10.82 38.40 -25.47
N LEU A 542 -11.58 38.59 -26.55
CA LEU A 542 -11.05 39.15 -27.79
C LEU A 542 -11.00 40.68 -27.64
N PRO A 543 -10.08 41.36 -28.35
CA PRO A 543 -9.76 42.78 -28.15
C PRO A 543 -10.94 43.75 -28.25
#